data_AF-A0A8S0TJ16-F1
#
_entry.id   AF-A0A8S0TJ16-F1
#
_cell.length_a   1.000
_cell.length_b   1.000
_cell.length_c   1.000
_cell.angle_alpha   90.00
_cell.angle_beta   90.00
_cell.angle_gamma   90.00
#
_symmetry.space_group_name_H-M   'P 1'
#
loop_
_entity.id
_entity.type
_entity.pdbx_description
1 polymer ?
#
loop_
_entity_poly.entity_id
_entity_poly.type
_entity_poly.pdbx_seq_one_letter_code
_entity_poly.pdbx_strand_id
1 'polypeptide(L)'
;MASLSDPSMSEQRLELTKSITFIYIIDDIFDLYGTPEELTVFTRDVHMWDYAIVQMLPKPMKMCYKALLDTTNDIGYKIYKKHGYNPIDSLKSAWGSLCDAFLVEAKWFASGHLPTSHEYLENGKVSSGVHVVLVHLFFLLGVNRKTGGAVQVDDISELISSVAAILRLWDDFGSAKDEQQDGNDGSYIECYMKENPGSTIETVRERVIDMISSDWKHLNKECFRLNKNSSSSSFTKASILQEWFL
;
A
#
# COMPACT_ATOMS: atom_id res chain seq x y z
N MET A 1 -7.59 3.90 16.46
CA MET A 1 -7.27 4.39 15.10
C MET A 1 -6.80 5.82 15.21
N ALA A 2 -5.54 6.09 14.85
CA ALA A 2 -5.00 7.46 14.77
C ALA A 2 -5.50 8.22 13.53
N SER A 3 -6.06 7.51 12.55
CA SER A 3 -6.64 8.05 11.32
C SER A 3 -8.00 8.70 11.51
N LEU A 4 -8.24 9.81 10.78
CA LEU A 4 -9.56 10.46 10.67
C LEU A 4 -10.20 10.69 12.05
N SER A 5 -9.53 11.43 12.93
CA SER A 5 -9.93 11.64 14.33
C SER A 5 -11.30 12.28 14.53
N ASP A 6 -11.85 12.95 13.50
CA ASP A 6 -13.20 13.50 13.47
C ASP A 6 -14.26 12.40 13.69
N PRO A 7 -15.05 12.43 14.78
CA PRO A 7 -16.05 11.40 15.06
C PRO A 7 -17.05 11.17 13.93
N SER A 8 -17.33 12.20 13.12
CA SER A 8 -18.25 12.12 11.97
C SER A 8 -17.76 11.22 10.82
N MET A 9 -16.48 10.81 10.86
CA MET A 9 -15.86 9.92 9.86
C MET A 9 -15.85 8.44 10.26
N SER A 10 -16.75 8.02 11.14
CA SER A 10 -16.81 6.64 11.64
C SER A 10 -17.00 5.60 10.54
N GLU A 11 -17.85 5.89 9.54
CA GLU A 11 -18.05 5.03 8.38
C GLU A 11 -16.76 4.87 7.57
N GLN A 12 -16.07 5.97 7.27
CA GLN A 12 -14.82 5.93 6.51
C GLN A 12 -13.73 5.17 7.25
N ARG A 13 -13.60 5.38 8.57
CA ARG A 13 -12.67 4.61 9.42
C ARG A 13 -12.98 3.11 9.38
N LEU A 14 -14.25 2.75 9.47
CA LEU A 14 -14.68 1.35 9.44
C LEU A 14 -14.34 0.69 8.10
N GLU A 15 -14.70 1.31 6.98
CA GLU A 15 -14.44 0.75 5.65
C GLU A 15 -12.95 0.72 5.31
N LEU A 16 -12.19 1.74 5.72
CA LEU A 16 -10.74 1.77 5.53
C LEU A 16 -10.04 0.68 6.34
N THR A 17 -10.49 0.44 7.57
CA THR A 17 -9.93 -0.63 8.42
C THR A 17 -10.07 -2.00 7.76
N LYS A 18 -11.23 -2.29 7.13
CA LYS A 18 -11.39 -3.54 6.39
C LYS A 18 -10.37 -3.69 5.27
N SER A 19 -10.12 -2.60 4.54
CA SER A 19 -9.13 -2.58 3.46
C SER A 19 -7.72 -2.84 4.02
N ILE A 20 -7.35 -2.17 5.12
CA ILE A 20 -6.07 -2.39 5.80
C ILE A 20 -5.94 -3.85 6.28
N THR A 21 -7.00 -4.43 6.85
CA THR A 21 -7.01 -5.84 7.26
C THR A 21 -6.74 -6.78 6.09
N PHE A 22 -7.30 -6.52 4.92
CA PHE A 22 -7.02 -7.33 3.73
C PHE A 22 -5.58 -7.20 3.24
N ILE A 23 -4.95 -6.02 3.37
CA ILE A 23 -3.53 -5.86 3.03
C ILE A 23 -2.71 -6.87 3.85
N TYR A 24 -2.85 -6.87 5.18
CA TYR A 24 -2.12 -7.81 6.05
C TYR A 24 -2.47 -9.29 5.81
N ILE A 25 -3.74 -9.63 5.56
CA ILE A 25 -4.10 -11.03 5.28
C ILE A 25 -3.48 -11.50 3.95
N ILE A 26 -3.41 -10.63 2.95
CA ILE A 26 -2.83 -10.96 1.65
C ILE A 26 -1.31 -11.02 1.77
N ASP A 27 -0.68 -10.10 2.49
CA ASP A 27 0.74 -10.11 2.85
C ASP A 27 1.16 -11.47 3.45
N ASP A 28 0.48 -11.91 4.52
CA ASP A 28 0.67 -13.25 5.11
C ASP A 28 0.53 -14.40 4.08
N ILE A 29 -0.44 -14.28 3.16
CA ILE A 29 -0.63 -15.27 2.10
C ILE A 29 0.62 -15.36 1.20
N PHE A 30 1.23 -14.23 0.85
CA PHE A 30 2.39 -14.17 -0.03
C PHE A 30 3.68 -14.57 0.68
N ASP A 31 3.84 -14.21 1.95
CA ASP A 31 5.12 -14.40 2.65
C ASP A 31 5.23 -15.74 3.38
N LEU A 32 4.10 -16.27 3.89
CA LEU A 32 4.13 -17.44 4.79
C LEU A 32 3.40 -18.66 4.25
N TYR A 33 2.36 -18.49 3.44
CA TYR A 33 1.45 -19.59 3.10
C TYR A 33 1.53 -20.08 1.66
N GLY A 34 1.70 -19.18 0.70
CA GLY A 34 1.53 -19.50 -0.72
C GLY A 34 2.77 -20.06 -1.39
N THR A 35 2.58 -21.05 -2.27
CA THR A 35 3.61 -21.43 -3.24
C THR A 35 3.65 -20.43 -4.41
N PRO A 36 4.79 -20.25 -5.10
CA PRO A 36 4.90 -19.33 -6.23
C PRO A 36 3.83 -19.55 -7.33
N GLU A 37 3.45 -20.81 -7.59
CA GLU A 37 2.37 -21.15 -8.52
C GLU A 37 1.00 -20.69 -8.03
N GLU A 38 0.69 -20.92 -6.75
CA GLU A 38 -0.58 -20.48 -6.14
C GLU A 38 -0.68 -18.96 -6.08
N LEU A 39 0.40 -18.28 -5.73
CA LEU A 39 0.47 -16.81 -5.70
C LEU A 39 0.29 -16.22 -7.10
N THR A 40 0.89 -16.84 -8.13
CA THR A 40 0.68 -16.42 -9.52
C THR A 40 -0.79 -16.56 -9.94
N VAL A 41 -1.46 -17.63 -9.53
CA VAL A 41 -2.91 -17.82 -9.77
C VAL A 41 -3.72 -16.79 -8.99
N PHE A 42 -3.36 -16.51 -7.73
CA PHE A 42 -4.05 -15.54 -6.88
C PHE A 42 -3.97 -14.13 -7.47
N THR A 43 -2.77 -13.66 -7.83
CA THR A 43 -2.55 -12.36 -8.48
C THR A 43 -3.37 -12.25 -9.77
N ARG A 44 -3.35 -13.29 -10.62
CA ARG A 44 -4.17 -13.32 -11.84
C ARG A 44 -5.66 -13.19 -11.52
N ASP A 45 -6.16 -13.93 -10.55
CA ASP A 45 -7.58 -13.92 -10.19
C ASP A 45 -8.00 -12.54 -9.63
N VAL A 46 -7.12 -11.83 -8.90
CA VAL A 46 -7.32 -10.43 -8.49
C VAL A 46 -7.42 -9.51 -9.71
N HIS A 47 -6.57 -9.66 -10.72
CA HIS A 47 -6.71 -8.89 -11.96
C HIS A 47 -7.98 -9.20 -12.75
N MET A 48 -8.46 -10.45 -12.72
CA MET A 48 -9.72 -10.81 -13.38
C MET A 48 -10.93 -10.24 -12.63
N TRP A 49 -10.91 -10.31 -11.29
CA TRP A 49 -11.99 -9.84 -10.42
C TRP A 49 -13.33 -10.51 -10.73
N ASP A 50 -13.31 -11.85 -10.83
CA ASP A 50 -14.44 -12.68 -11.22
C ASP A 50 -14.68 -13.80 -10.19
N TYR A 51 -15.90 -13.84 -9.64
CA TYR A 51 -16.38 -14.84 -8.70
C TYR A 51 -16.31 -16.28 -9.22
N ALA A 52 -16.36 -16.48 -10.55
CA ALA A 52 -16.41 -17.80 -11.16
C ALA A 52 -15.03 -18.51 -11.23
N ILE A 53 -13.92 -17.76 -11.16
CA ILE A 53 -12.58 -18.24 -11.57
C ILE A 53 -11.80 -18.89 -10.41
N VAL A 54 -12.35 -18.88 -9.20
CA VAL A 54 -11.68 -19.24 -7.93
C VAL A 54 -11.41 -20.74 -7.74
N GLN A 55 -11.51 -21.57 -8.79
CA GLN A 55 -11.50 -23.03 -8.63
C GLN A 55 -10.11 -23.63 -8.38
N MET A 56 -9.04 -22.95 -8.78
CA MET A 56 -7.68 -23.53 -8.74
C MET A 56 -6.87 -23.17 -7.48
N LEU A 57 -7.34 -22.24 -6.65
CA LEU A 57 -6.65 -21.82 -5.43
C LEU A 57 -6.86 -22.80 -4.26
N PRO A 58 -5.99 -22.83 -3.24
CA PRO A 58 -6.27 -23.49 -1.97
C PRO A 58 -7.47 -22.87 -1.24
N LYS A 59 -8.19 -23.66 -0.44
CA LYS A 59 -9.40 -23.22 0.26
C LYS A 59 -9.22 -21.90 1.05
N PRO A 60 -8.13 -21.67 1.82
CA PRO A 60 -7.91 -20.40 2.53
C PRO A 60 -7.85 -19.20 1.59
N MET A 61 -7.06 -19.29 0.51
CA MET A 61 -6.93 -18.23 -0.49
C MET A 61 -8.24 -17.97 -1.23
N LYS A 62 -9.01 -19.02 -1.55
CA LYS A 62 -10.36 -18.86 -2.14
C LYS A 62 -11.28 -18.03 -1.25
N MET A 63 -11.23 -18.26 0.06
CA MET A 63 -12.07 -17.53 1.03
C MET A 63 -11.62 -16.07 1.14
N CYS A 64 -10.31 -15.84 1.24
CA CYS A 64 -9.75 -14.49 1.26
C CYS A 64 -10.15 -13.70 0.00
N TYR A 65 -9.96 -14.29 -1.19
CA TYR A 65 -10.33 -13.68 -2.46
C TYR A 65 -11.82 -13.30 -2.53
N LYS A 66 -12.73 -14.22 -2.17
CA LYS A 66 -14.18 -13.92 -2.17
C LYS A 66 -14.53 -12.80 -1.20
N ALA A 67 -13.96 -12.83 0.00
CA ALA A 67 -14.18 -11.81 1.01
C ALA A 67 -13.63 -10.44 0.57
N LEU A 68 -12.50 -10.41 -0.13
CA LEU A 68 -11.91 -9.22 -0.74
C LEU A 68 -12.86 -8.62 -1.78
N LEU A 69 -13.38 -9.45 -2.70
CA LEU A 69 -14.33 -9.04 -3.73
C LEU A 69 -15.61 -8.47 -3.09
N ASP A 70 -16.22 -9.22 -2.17
CA ASP A 70 -17.46 -8.80 -1.50
C ASP A 70 -17.28 -7.49 -0.75
N THR A 71 -16.20 -7.36 0.01
CA THR A 71 -15.91 -6.16 0.81
C THR A 71 -15.65 -4.95 -0.09
N THR A 72 -14.81 -5.10 -1.11
CA THR A 72 -14.45 -4.00 -2.01
C THR A 72 -15.65 -3.58 -2.87
N ASN A 73 -16.50 -4.53 -3.31
CA ASN A 73 -17.74 -4.23 -4.02
C ASN A 73 -18.75 -3.51 -3.11
N ASP A 74 -18.88 -3.88 -1.83
CA ASP A 74 -19.72 -3.17 -0.85
C ASP A 74 -19.22 -1.74 -0.60
N ILE A 75 -17.89 -1.56 -0.44
CA ILE A 75 -17.26 -0.23 -0.33
C ILE A 75 -17.57 0.60 -1.58
N GLY A 76 -17.39 0.02 -2.77
CA GLY A 76 -17.69 0.67 -4.04
C GLY A 76 -19.15 1.10 -4.16
N TYR A 77 -20.09 0.24 -3.72
CA TYR A 77 -21.52 0.55 -3.69
C TYR A 77 -21.86 1.67 -2.70
N LYS A 78 -21.24 1.70 -1.51
CA LYS A 78 -21.40 2.79 -0.54
C LYS A 78 -20.90 4.13 -1.11
N ILE A 79 -19.73 4.12 -1.76
CA ILE A 79 -19.18 5.29 -2.46
C ILE A 79 -20.14 5.76 -3.56
N TYR A 80 -20.66 4.84 -4.38
CA TYR A 80 -21.65 5.15 -5.41
C TYR A 80 -22.92 5.78 -4.83
N LYS A 81 -23.49 5.21 -3.76
CA LYS A 81 -24.66 5.79 -3.09
C LYS A 81 -24.42 7.18 -2.54
N LYS A 82 -23.25 7.42 -1.95
CA LYS A 82 -22.92 8.69 -1.27
C LYS A 82 -22.50 9.78 -2.25
N HIS A 83 -21.74 9.42 -3.28
CA HIS A 83 -21.05 10.37 -4.15
C HIS A 83 -21.49 10.33 -5.62
N GLY A 84 -22.20 9.28 -6.04
CA GLY A 84 -22.84 9.18 -7.36
C GLY A 84 -21.98 8.60 -8.49
N TYR A 85 -20.79 8.05 -8.18
CA TYR A 85 -19.91 7.43 -9.18
C TYR A 85 -19.38 6.08 -8.67
N ASN A 86 -19.10 5.16 -9.60
CA ASN A 86 -18.60 3.83 -9.27
C ASN A 86 -17.05 3.83 -9.25
N PRO A 87 -16.40 3.57 -8.11
CA PRO A 87 -14.93 3.58 -8.01
C PRO A 87 -14.30 2.22 -8.34
N ILE A 88 -15.09 1.19 -8.68
CA ILE A 88 -14.64 -0.20 -8.60
C ILE A 88 -13.40 -0.50 -9.44
N ASP A 89 -13.28 0.07 -10.63
CA ASP A 89 -12.12 -0.16 -11.51
C ASP A 89 -10.82 0.35 -10.87
N SER A 90 -10.87 1.50 -10.20
CA SER A 90 -9.72 2.06 -9.48
C SER A 90 -9.38 1.26 -8.22
N LEU A 91 -10.39 0.81 -7.46
CA LEU A 91 -10.16 -0.03 -6.28
C LEU A 91 -9.53 -1.37 -6.67
N LYS A 92 -10.09 -2.02 -7.70
CA LYS A 92 -9.58 -3.26 -8.29
C LYS A 92 -8.14 -3.09 -8.78
N SER A 93 -7.85 -2.01 -9.52
CA SER A 93 -6.51 -1.74 -10.01
C SER A 93 -5.50 -1.60 -8.88
N ALA A 94 -5.86 -0.94 -7.78
CA ALA A 94 -4.96 -0.80 -6.63
C ALA A 94 -4.62 -2.15 -5.99
N TRP A 95 -5.62 -3.04 -5.84
CA TRP A 95 -5.42 -4.42 -5.36
C TRP A 95 -4.55 -5.25 -6.30
N GLY A 96 -4.78 -5.13 -7.62
CA GLY A 96 -3.96 -5.80 -8.64
C GLY A 96 -2.49 -5.38 -8.54
N SER A 97 -2.20 -4.08 -8.49
CA SER A 97 -0.84 -3.57 -8.33
C SER A 97 -0.17 -4.03 -7.03
N LEU A 98 -0.92 -4.13 -5.93
CA LEU A 98 -0.39 -4.66 -4.68
C LEU A 98 0.00 -6.14 -4.81
N CYS A 99 -0.88 -6.97 -5.39
CA CYS A 99 -0.59 -8.39 -5.60
C CYS A 99 0.53 -8.64 -6.62
N ASP A 100 0.72 -7.74 -7.59
CA ASP A 100 1.87 -7.79 -8.50
C ASP A 100 3.18 -7.53 -7.75
N ALA A 101 3.21 -6.52 -6.87
CA ALA A 101 4.39 -6.17 -6.08
C ALA A 101 4.77 -7.28 -5.09
N PHE A 102 3.79 -7.84 -4.36
CA PHE A 102 4.04 -9.01 -3.51
C PHE A 102 4.53 -10.22 -4.32
N LEU A 103 4.01 -10.45 -5.52
CA LEU A 103 4.47 -11.55 -6.36
C LEU A 103 5.92 -11.36 -6.83
N VAL A 104 6.35 -10.11 -7.05
CA VAL A 104 7.75 -9.78 -7.37
C VAL A 104 8.66 -10.12 -6.19
N GLU A 105 8.29 -9.70 -4.99
CA GLU A 105 9.01 -10.03 -3.75
C GLU A 105 9.11 -11.54 -3.52
N ALA A 106 7.98 -12.25 -3.57
CA ALA A 106 7.95 -13.70 -3.43
C ALA A 106 8.87 -14.42 -4.44
N LYS A 107 9.02 -13.90 -5.67
CA LYS A 107 9.95 -14.44 -6.68
C LYS A 107 11.41 -14.14 -6.36
N TRP A 108 11.73 -12.95 -5.85
CA TRP A 108 13.09 -12.64 -5.40
C TRP A 108 13.52 -13.59 -4.29
N PHE A 109 12.67 -13.80 -3.28
CA PHE A 109 12.95 -14.70 -2.17
C PHE A 109 13.04 -16.17 -2.60
N ALA A 110 12.08 -16.66 -3.40
CA ALA A 110 12.09 -18.04 -3.89
C ALA A 110 13.33 -18.37 -4.77
N SER A 111 13.87 -17.37 -5.48
CA SER A 111 15.06 -17.55 -6.34
C SER A 111 16.40 -17.32 -5.63
N GLY A 112 16.39 -16.80 -4.40
CA GLY A 112 17.58 -16.36 -3.66
C GLY A 112 18.33 -15.19 -4.32
N HIS A 113 17.78 -14.59 -5.37
CA HIS A 113 18.37 -13.45 -6.07
C HIS A 113 17.71 -12.17 -5.60
N LEU A 114 18.28 -11.59 -4.54
CA LEU A 114 17.90 -10.25 -4.10
C LEU A 114 18.17 -9.21 -5.21
N PRO A 115 17.25 -8.26 -5.41
CA PRO A 115 17.39 -7.18 -6.38
C PRO A 115 18.40 -6.13 -5.91
N THR A 116 18.54 -5.06 -6.69
CA THR A 116 19.23 -3.86 -6.21
C THR A 116 18.46 -3.17 -5.08
N SER A 117 19.12 -2.39 -4.22
CA SER A 117 18.44 -1.65 -3.14
C SER A 117 17.44 -0.63 -3.69
N HIS A 118 17.71 -0.08 -4.87
CA HIS A 118 16.79 0.80 -5.58
C HIS A 118 15.56 0.05 -6.12
N GLU A 119 15.76 -1.06 -6.84
CA GLU A 119 14.65 -1.89 -7.33
C GLU A 119 13.80 -2.44 -6.19
N TYR A 120 14.43 -2.87 -5.10
CA TYR A 120 13.76 -3.27 -3.87
C TYR A 120 12.87 -2.14 -3.36
N LEU A 121 13.39 -0.92 -3.20
CA LEU A 121 12.62 0.18 -2.64
C LEU A 121 11.46 0.60 -3.55
N GLU A 122 11.66 0.61 -4.87
CA GLU A 122 10.59 0.96 -5.81
C GLU A 122 9.43 -0.03 -5.76
N ASN A 123 9.72 -1.34 -5.67
CA ASN A 123 8.68 -2.34 -5.45
C ASN A 123 8.09 -2.23 -4.03
N GLY A 124 8.97 -2.03 -3.04
CA GLY A 124 8.69 -1.88 -1.62
C GLY A 124 7.67 -0.78 -1.32
N LYS A 125 7.70 0.33 -2.08
CA LYS A 125 6.69 1.39 -2.01
C LYS A 125 5.29 0.86 -2.38
N VAL A 126 5.19 0.01 -3.40
CA VAL A 126 3.90 -0.56 -3.82
C VAL A 126 3.48 -1.68 -2.87
N SER A 127 4.38 -2.60 -2.51
CA SER A 127 4.07 -3.70 -1.58
C SER A 127 3.72 -3.22 -0.16
N SER A 128 4.13 -2.00 0.23
CA SER A 128 3.68 -1.38 1.48
C SER A 128 2.15 -1.22 1.61
N GLY A 129 1.40 -1.31 0.51
CA GLY A 129 -0.06 -1.19 0.48
C GLY A 129 -0.59 0.24 0.70
N VAL A 130 0.28 1.24 0.88
CA VAL A 130 -0.11 2.64 1.10
C VAL A 130 -0.99 3.18 -0.01
N HIS A 131 -0.71 2.83 -1.27
CA HIS A 131 -1.54 3.25 -2.42
C HIS A 131 -2.96 2.71 -2.30
N VAL A 132 -3.14 1.46 -1.86
CA VAL A 132 -4.48 0.87 -1.64
C VAL A 132 -5.23 1.66 -0.58
N VAL A 133 -4.59 1.95 0.56
CA VAL A 133 -5.20 2.73 1.65
C VAL A 133 -5.61 4.12 1.17
N LEU A 134 -4.73 4.84 0.48
CA LEU A 134 -4.98 6.21 0.05
C LEU A 134 -6.04 6.28 -1.05
N VAL A 135 -6.02 5.36 -2.02
CA VAL A 135 -7.05 5.27 -3.07
C VAL A 135 -8.43 5.03 -2.44
N HIS A 136 -8.56 4.06 -1.52
CA HIS A 136 -9.83 3.80 -0.83
C HIS A 136 -10.28 5.03 -0.02
N LEU A 137 -9.37 5.66 0.71
CA LEU A 137 -9.65 6.85 1.51
C LEU A 137 -10.16 8.02 0.65
N PHE A 138 -9.50 8.32 -0.47
CA PHE A 138 -9.89 9.46 -1.31
C PHE A 138 -11.27 9.28 -1.94
N PHE A 139 -11.63 8.06 -2.34
CA PHE A 139 -12.97 7.77 -2.82
C PHE A 139 -14.02 7.82 -1.70
N LEU A 140 -13.73 7.28 -0.52
CA LEU A 140 -14.59 7.38 0.66
C LEU A 140 -14.88 8.83 1.06
N LEU A 141 -13.89 9.72 0.93
CA LEU A 141 -13.99 11.16 1.18
C LEU A 141 -14.63 11.96 0.03
N GLY A 142 -14.87 11.34 -1.13
CA GLY A 142 -15.47 11.98 -2.29
C GLY A 142 -14.56 13.04 -2.95
N VAL A 143 -13.24 12.92 -2.78
CA VAL A 143 -12.26 13.91 -3.31
C VAL A 143 -12.39 14.04 -4.83
N ASN A 144 -12.70 12.96 -5.54
CA ASN A 144 -12.85 12.95 -7.00
C ASN A 144 -14.09 13.73 -7.53
N ARG A 145 -15.07 14.05 -6.68
CA ARG A 145 -16.32 14.71 -7.10
C ARG A 145 -16.23 16.24 -7.21
N LYS A 146 -15.42 16.88 -6.35
CA LYS A 146 -15.56 18.33 -6.10
C LYS A 146 -14.69 19.23 -6.99
N THR A 147 -13.79 18.66 -7.78
CA THR A 147 -12.80 19.45 -8.53
C THR A 147 -13.15 19.69 -10.00
N GLY A 148 -14.24 19.13 -10.53
CA GLY A 148 -14.48 19.20 -11.98
C GLY A 148 -13.28 18.69 -12.80
N GLY A 149 -12.49 17.75 -12.25
CA GLY A 149 -11.34 17.11 -12.91
C GLY A 149 -9.94 17.57 -12.51
N ALA A 150 -9.67 18.03 -11.28
CA ALA A 150 -8.36 18.62 -10.93
C ALA A 150 -7.59 17.99 -9.76
N VAL A 151 -7.93 16.78 -9.32
CA VAL A 151 -6.96 15.93 -8.62
C VAL A 151 -6.99 14.58 -9.32
N GLN A 152 -6.20 14.46 -10.38
CA GLN A 152 -5.96 13.19 -11.03
C GLN A 152 -5.13 12.30 -10.10
N VAL A 153 -5.18 10.99 -10.28
CA VAL A 153 -4.33 10.05 -9.53
C VAL A 153 -2.85 10.44 -9.65
N ASP A 154 -2.47 11.04 -10.77
CA ASP A 154 -1.14 11.58 -11.02
C ASP A 154 -0.77 12.76 -10.09
N ASP A 155 -1.74 13.60 -9.70
CA ASP A 155 -1.50 14.77 -8.84
C ASP A 155 -1.14 14.39 -7.39
N ILE A 156 -1.54 13.18 -6.98
CA ILE A 156 -1.28 12.59 -5.65
C ILE A 156 -0.20 11.51 -5.68
N SER A 157 0.32 11.16 -6.85
CA SER A 157 1.33 10.08 -7.02
C SER A 157 2.60 10.37 -6.21
N GLU A 158 3.09 11.61 -6.24
CA GLU A 158 4.26 12.03 -5.45
C GLU A 158 4.01 11.94 -3.93
N LEU A 159 2.81 12.31 -3.49
CA LEU A 159 2.42 12.20 -2.08
C LEU A 159 2.36 10.74 -1.64
N ILE A 160 1.71 9.89 -2.45
CA ILE A 160 1.62 8.45 -2.20
C ILE A 160 3.03 7.85 -2.14
N SER A 161 3.90 8.21 -3.09
CA SER A 161 5.28 7.72 -3.16
C SER A 161 6.09 8.06 -1.91
N SER A 162 6.04 9.31 -1.42
CA SER A 162 6.76 9.66 -0.18
C SER A 162 6.18 8.97 1.05
N VAL A 163 4.86 8.87 1.20
CA VAL A 163 4.26 8.15 2.35
C VAL A 163 4.65 6.67 2.31
N ALA A 164 4.62 6.05 1.13
CA ALA A 164 5.02 4.67 0.92
C ALA A 164 6.50 4.45 1.22
N ALA A 165 7.37 5.36 0.77
CA ALA A 165 8.80 5.30 1.03
C ALA A 165 9.09 5.39 2.54
N ILE A 166 8.46 6.36 3.23
CA ILE A 166 8.60 6.54 4.67
C ILE A 166 8.15 5.27 5.41
N LEU A 167 6.98 4.72 5.06
CA LEU A 167 6.46 3.52 5.72
C LEU A 167 7.40 2.33 5.50
N ARG A 168 7.75 2.04 4.24
CA ARG A 168 8.63 0.91 3.90
C ARG A 168 10.01 1.05 4.55
N LEU A 169 10.60 2.23 4.55
CA LEU A 169 11.91 2.45 5.15
C LEU A 169 11.87 2.34 6.68
N TRP A 170 10.78 2.75 7.33
CA TRP A 170 10.61 2.56 8.78
C TRP A 170 10.41 1.10 9.16
N ASP A 171 9.65 0.38 8.35
CA ASP A 171 9.41 -1.06 8.47
C ASP A 171 10.74 -1.82 8.39
N ASP A 172 11.49 -1.59 7.30
CA ASP A 172 12.83 -2.15 7.07
C ASP A 172 13.90 -1.67 8.07
N PHE A 173 13.65 -0.59 8.79
CA PHE A 173 14.57 -0.08 9.83
C PHE A 173 14.49 -0.90 11.12
N GLY A 174 13.38 -1.63 11.30
CA GLY A 174 13.23 -2.71 12.28
C GLY A 174 14.19 -3.88 11.99
N SER A 175 14.09 -4.95 12.75
CA SER A 175 14.86 -6.17 12.46
C SER A 175 13.94 -7.25 11.94
N ALA A 176 14.25 -7.86 10.78
CA ALA A 176 13.54 -9.03 10.24
C ALA A 176 13.58 -10.28 11.17
N LYS A 177 14.24 -10.18 12.34
CA LYS A 177 14.21 -11.19 13.40
C LYS A 177 12.99 -11.09 14.31
N ASP A 178 12.23 -9.99 14.23
CA ASP A 178 11.04 -9.77 15.06
C ASP A 178 9.78 -10.44 14.47
N GLU A 179 9.85 -10.84 13.20
CA GLU A 179 8.78 -11.55 12.51
C GLU A 179 9.16 -13.02 12.36
N GLN A 180 8.20 -13.95 12.48
CA GLN A 180 8.44 -15.40 12.50
C GLN A 180 8.88 -15.97 11.12
N GLN A 181 9.59 -15.20 10.32
CA GLN A 181 10.03 -15.47 8.96
C GLN A 181 11.46 -16.02 8.90
N ASP A 182 12.07 -16.36 10.04
CA ASP A 182 13.46 -16.89 10.15
C ASP A 182 14.52 -16.02 9.45
N GLY A 183 14.25 -14.73 9.24
CA GLY A 183 15.12 -13.80 8.52
C GLY A 183 15.15 -13.99 7.00
N ASN A 184 14.13 -14.65 6.43
CA ASN A 184 13.98 -14.79 4.97
C ASN A 184 13.22 -13.64 4.31
N ASP A 185 12.71 -12.69 5.09
CA ASP A 185 12.20 -11.44 4.52
C ASP A 185 13.35 -10.46 4.30
N GLY A 186 13.31 -9.80 3.14
CA GLY A 186 14.33 -8.88 2.69
C GLY A 186 14.15 -7.53 3.36
N SER A 187 15.19 -6.72 3.35
CA SER A 187 15.08 -5.32 3.74
C SER A 187 15.90 -4.44 2.82
N TYR A 188 15.54 -3.17 2.72
CA TYR A 188 16.36 -2.19 2.03
C TYR A 188 17.79 -2.17 2.60
N ILE A 189 17.93 -2.30 3.92
CA ILE A 189 19.23 -2.35 4.60
C ILE A 189 20.07 -3.52 4.09
N GLU A 190 19.50 -4.73 4.02
CA GLU A 190 20.20 -5.91 3.52
C GLU A 190 20.61 -5.77 2.05
N CYS A 191 19.67 -5.34 1.19
CA CYS A 191 19.94 -5.11 -0.22
C CYS A 191 21.09 -4.11 -0.40
N TYR A 192 21.06 -2.99 0.34
CA TYR A 192 22.09 -1.96 0.26
C TYR A 192 23.45 -2.45 0.75
N MET A 193 23.51 -3.19 1.86
CA MET A 193 24.76 -3.75 2.38
C MET A 193 25.37 -4.77 1.42
N LYS A 194 24.55 -5.56 0.74
CA LYS A 194 24.99 -6.53 -0.27
C LYS A 194 25.62 -5.84 -1.49
N GLU A 195 25.03 -4.73 -1.93
CA GLU A 195 25.59 -3.90 -3.01
C GLU A 195 26.86 -3.15 -2.61
N ASN A 196 26.99 -2.82 -1.32
CA ASN A 196 28.07 -2.01 -0.79
C ASN A 196 28.82 -2.79 0.33
N PRO A 197 29.65 -3.80 0.00
CA PRO A 197 30.31 -4.65 1.00
C PRO A 197 31.23 -3.91 1.99
N GLY A 198 31.58 -2.65 1.72
CA GLY A 198 32.38 -1.80 2.60
C GLY A 198 31.57 -0.98 3.61
N SER A 199 30.23 -1.02 3.55
CA SER A 199 29.36 -0.28 4.47
C SER A 199 29.15 -1.02 5.79
N THR A 200 29.10 -0.28 6.91
CA THR A 200 28.69 -0.84 8.20
C THR A 200 27.19 -0.67 8.40
N ILE A 201 26.58 -1.53 9.22
CA ILE A 201 25.15 -1.45 9.52
C ILE A 201 24.75 -0.07 10.06
N GLU A 202 25.60 0.55 10.88
CA GLU A 202 25.38 1.89 11.41
C GLU A 202 25.30 2.94 10.30
N THR A 203 26.26 2.93 9.36
CA THR A 203 26.26 3.89 8.25
C THR A 203 25.06 3.72 7.31
N VAL A 204 24.58 2.49 7.12
CA VAL A 204 23.37 2.23 6.33
C VAL A 204 22.12 2.71 7.06
N ARG A 205 22.05 2.49 8.38
CA ARG A 205 20.94 3.01 9.22
C ARG A 205 20.88 4.53 9.22
N GLU A 206 22.02 5.21 9.33
CA GLU A 206 22.09 6.68 9.19
C GLU A 206 21.56 7.14 7.83
N ARG A 207 21.96 6.46 6.75
CA ARG A 207 21.45 6.73 5.40
C ARG A 207 19.93 6.55 5.29
N VAL A 208 19.37 5.49 5.87
CA VAL A 208 17.92 5.25 5.89
C VAL A 208 17.18 6.38 6.62
N ILE A 209 17.70 6.83 7.77
CA ILE A 209 17.14 7.98 8.50
C ILE A 209 17.18 9.24 7.63
N ASP A 210 18.27 9.50 6.91
CA ASP A 210 18.38 10.64 6.00
C ASP A 210 17.37 10.58 4.85
N MET A 211 17.15 9.39 4.29
CA MET A 211 16.14 9.15 3.25
C MET A 211 14.73 9.43 3.78
N ILE A 212 14.37 8.87 4.94
CA ILE A 212 13.11 9.15 5.63
C ILE A 212 12.93 10.66 5.85
N SER A 213 13.97 11.35 6.36
CA SER A 213 13.94 12.79 6.57
C SER A 213 13.72 13.58 5.27
N SER A 214 14.32 13.13 4.17
CA SER A 214 14.16 13.72 2.86
C SER A 214 12.72 13.54 2.34
N ASP A 215 12.17 12.34 2.42
CA ASP A 215 10.78 12.07 2.01
C ASP A 215 9.77 12.84 2.87
N TRP A 216 10.02 13.04 4.17
CA TRP A 216 9.22 13.93 5.01
C TRP A 216 9.18 15.36 4.48
N LYS A 217 10.32 15.90 4.04
CA LYS A 217 10.39 17.24 3.47
C LYS A 217 9.63 17.32 2.14
N HIS A 218 9.73 16.30 1.29
CA HIS A 218 8.99 16.23 0.03
C HIS A 218 7.49 16.13 0.28
N LEU A 219 7.06 15.22 1.16
CA LEU A 219 5.67 15.08 1.58
C LEU A 219 5.08 16.40 2.09
N ASN A 220 5.81 17.11 2.95
CA ASN A 220 5.38 18.41 3.45
C ASN A 220 5.18 19.43 2.31
N LYS A 221 6.11 19.49 1.36
CA LYS A 221 6.03 20.38 0.19
C LYS A 221 4.81 20.04 -0.68
N GLU A 222 4.55 18.76 -0.91
CA GLU A 222 3.41 18.28 -1.70
C GLU A 222 2.08 18.57 -1.01
N CYS A 223 1.98 18.35 0.30
CA CYS A 223 0.83 18.75 1.12
C CYS A 223 0.56 20.27 1.03
N PHE A 224 1.61 21.10 1.10
CA PHE A 224 1.46 22.55 0.92
C PHE A 224 0.99 22.92 -0.49
N ARG A 225 1.51 22.25 -1.53
CA ARG A 225 1.10 22.46 -2.93
C ARG A 225 -0.38 22.13 -3.12
N LEU A 226 -0.80 20.97 -2.66
CA LEU A 226 -2.17 20.48 -2.82
C LEU A 226 -3.16 21.31 -1.98
N ASN A 227 -2.79 21.73 -0.76
CA ASN A 227 -3.61 22.65 0.03
C ASN A 227 -3.78 24.04 -0.60
N LYS A 228 -2.78 24.54 -1.35
CA LYS A 228 -2.92 25.82 -2.09
C LYS A 228 -3.81 25.70 -3.33
N ASN A 229 -3.75 24.55 -4.01
CA ASN A 229 -4.46 24.32 -5.27
C ASN A 229 -5.88 23.77 -5.07
N SER A 230 -6.19 23.21 -3.91
CA SER A 230 -7.51 22.65 -3.56
C SER A 230 -8.29 23.59 -2.65
N SER A 231 -9.42 24.11 -3.14
CA SER A 231 -10.46 24.74 -2.30
C SER A 231 -11.32 23.73 -1.52
N SER A 232 -11.05 22.42 -1.67
CA SER A 232 -11.81 21.34 -1.06
C SER A 232 -11.34 21.03 0.36
N SER A 233 -12.23 21.24 1.33
CA SER A 233 -12.03 20.86 2.74
C SER A 233 -11.78 19.36 2.95
N SER A 234 -12.13 18.50 1.97
CA SER A 234 -11.89 17.06 2.04
C SER A 234 -10.41 16.69 1.87
N PHE A 235 -9.64 17.44 1.06
CA PHE A 235 -8.21 17.19 0.90
C PHE A 235 -7.46 17.61 2.16
N THR A 236 -7.75 18.79 2.73
CA THR A 236 -7.19 19.23 4.02
C THR A 236 -7.46 18.25 5.16
N LYS A 237 -8.62 17.56 5.14
CA LYS A 237 -8.96 16.50 6.10
C LYS A 237 -8.16 15.21 5.89
N ALA A 238 -7.71 14.93 4.67
CA ALA A 238 -6.81 13.82 4.36
C ALA A 238 -5.33 14.21 4.58
N SER A 239 -4.94 15.47 4.38
CA SER A 239 -3.60 16.02 4.63
C SER A 239 -3.16 15.96 6.10
N ILE A 240 -4.05 15.55 7.02
CA ILE A 240 -3.72 15.24 8.42
C ILE A 240 -2.75 14.04 8.49
N LEU A 241 -2.43 13.37 7.37
CA LEU A 241 -1.32 12.40 7.22
C LEU A 241 0.05 12.86 7.78
N GLN A 242 0.22 14.14 8.16
CA GLN A 242 1.39 14.65 8.88
C GLN A 242 1.50 14.23 10.36
N GLU A 243 0.40 13.91 11.06
CA GLU A 243 0.42 13.52 12.49
C GLU A 243 0.80 12.04 12.75
N TRP A 244 1.32 11.31 11.76
CA TRP A 244 1.31 9.82 11.78
C TRP A 244 2.65 9.16 12.00
N PHE A 245 3.74 9.90 11.79
CA PHE A 245 5.09 9.38 11.95
C PHE A 245 5.99 10.31 12.79
N LEU A 246 5.36 11.14 13.62
CA LEU A 246 5.95 11.78 14.79
C LEU A 246 5.47 11.04 16.04
#